data_AF-X0RC15-F1
#
_entry.id   AF-X0RC15-F1
#
_cell.length_a   1.000
_cell.length_b   1.000
_cell.length_c   1.000
_cell.angle_alpha   90.00
_cell.angle_beta   90.00
_cell.angle_gamma   90.00
#
_symmetry.space_group_name_H-M   'P 1'
#
loop_
_entity.id
_entity.type
_entity.pdbx_description
1 polymer ?
#
loop_
_entity_poly.entity_id
_entity_poly.type
_entity_poly.pdbx_seq_one_letter_code
_entity_poly.pdbx_strand_id
1 'polypeptide(L)'
;MAQYLSNQVPVYRSQMSPDRSIYDLFKVVFADSSVMLKEHFRSIAPIIEFSKREFYNHELIPLRKAKPSERLDPPLIDVYVTDGYRLKGSDINPSEVRFIVDEIKFIVADPAYKGKTIGVVSLLGNKQAHNIMEILNKELDETVMTAFDIACGDARTFQGKERDIMFLSLVVVPGAPMHKRETLSLSV
;
A
#
# COMPACT_ATOMS: atom_id res chain seq x y z
N MET A 1 11.71 -29.70 20.14
CA MET A 1 12.85 -29.39 19.25
C MET A 1 13.18 -27.92 19.41
N ALA A 2 14.28 -27.60 20.07
CA ALA A 2 14.74 -26.21 20.18
C ALA A 2 15.46 -25.85 18.87
N GLN A 3 14.70 -25.38 17.88
CA GLN A 3 15.29 -24.64 16.78
C GLN A 3 15.69 -23.27 17.33
N TYR A 4 16.88 -22.79 16.95
CA TYR A 4 17.44 -21.47 17.20
C TYR A 4 18.30 -21.32 18.48
N LEU A 5 19.62 -21.32 18.24
CA LEU A 5 20.62 -20.48 18.88
C LEU A 5 20.53 -20.34 20.43
N SER A 6 20.45 -21.46 21.14
CA SER A 6 20.36 -21.47 22.61
C SER A 6 21.63 -20.96 23.33
N ASN A 7 22.79 -21.03 22.66
CA ASN A 7 24.09 -20.60 23.20
C ASN A 7 24.50 -19.18 22.78
N GLN A 8 23.55 -18.26 22.59
CA GLN A 8 23.85 -16.89 22.20
C GLN A 8 24.24 -16.01 23.37
N VAL A 9 25.06 -14.99 23.07
CA VAL A 9 25.47 -13.93 24.00
C VAL A 9 24.20 -13.33 24.63
N PRO A 10 24.05 -13.36 25.97
CA PRO A 10 22.81 -12.97 26.65
C PRO A 10 22.29 -11.58 26.28
N VAL A 11 23.19 -10.65 25.99
CA VAL A 11 22.89 -9.25 25.63
C VAL A 11 22.13 -9.14 24.30
N TYR A 12 22.40 -10.00 23.33
CA TYR A 12 21.80 -9.92 21.98
C TYR A 12 20.66 -10.91 21.75
N ARG A 13 20.33 -11.75 22.75
CA ARG A 13 19.34 -12.82 22.62
C ARG A 13 17.96 -12.30 22.18
N SER A 14 17.53 -11.13 22.67
CA SER A 14 16.25 -10.51 22.28
C SER A 14 16.23 -9.97 20.84
N GLN A 15 17.41 -9.73 20.25
CA GLN A 15 17.57 -9.23 18.89
C GLN A 15 17.78 -10.36 17.88
N MET A 16 17.93 -11.61 18.34
CA MET A 16 18.13 -12.81 17.52
C MET A 16 16.86 -13.68 17.44
N SER A 17 15.69 -13.04 17.52
CA SER A 17 14.39 -13.70 17.36
C SER A 17 14.02 -13.84 15.87
N PRO A 18 13.17 -14.81 15.48
CA PRO A 18 12.80 -15.02 14.08
C PRO A 18 12.09 -13.84 13.39
N ASP A 19 11.54 -12.91 14.17
CA ASP A 19 10.90 -11.67 13.70
C ASP A 19 11.90 -10.52 13.45
N ARG A 20 13.18 -10.69 13.79
CA ARG A 20 14.23 -9.70 13.59
C ARG A 20 15.14 -10.09 12.44
N SER A 21 15.43 -9.13 11.56
CA SER A 21 16.41 -9.33 10.50
C SER A 21 17.83 -9.16 11.04
N ILE A 22 18.81 -9.72 10.33
CA ILE A 22 20.23 -9.48 10.63
C ILE A 22 20.53 -7.96 10.56
N TYR A 23 19.90 -7.23 9.65
CA TYR A 23 20.05 -5.78 9.55
C TYR A 23 19.61 -5.05 10.82
N ASP A 24 18.51 -5.50 11.46
CA ASP A 24 18.06 -4.93 12.73
C ASP A 24 19.06 -5.18 13.86
N LEU A 25 19.69 -6.36 13.87
CA LEU A 25 20.77 -6.67 14.82
C LEU A 25 21.98 -5.75 14.59
N PHE A 26 22.39 -5.54 13.34
CA PHE A 26 23.50 -4.62 13.02
C PHE A 26 23.22 -3.18 13.45
N LYS A 27 21.98 -2.70 13.31
CA LYS A 27 21.60 -1.36 13.80
C LYS A 27 21.80 -1.19 15.30
N VAL A 28 21.61 -2.26 16.09
CA VAL A 28 21.82 -2.23 17.54
C VAL A 28 23.31 -2.31 17.89
N VAL A 29 24.05 -3.20 17.21
CA VAL A 29 25.48 -3.44 17.50
C VAL A 29 26.36 -2.27 17.01
N PHE A 30 25.99 -1.64 15.90
CA PHE A 30 26.75 -0.60 15.23
C PHE A 30 25.90 0.66 15.04
N ALA A 31 25.37 1.20 16.14
CA ALA A 31 24.45 2.34 16.13
C ALA A 31 24.98 3.56 15.35
N ASP A 32 26.29 3.82 15.41
CA ASP A 32 26.92 4.97 14.74
C ASP A 32 27.30 4.73 13.27
N SER A 33 27.08 3.52 12.74
CA SER A 33 27.57 3.12 11.42
C SER A 33 26.49 3.14 10.33
N SER A 34 25.24 3.46 10.68
CA SER A 34 24.14 3.48 9.70
C SER A 34 24.03 4.85 9.03
N VAL A 35 23.99 4.87 7.68
CA VAL A 35 23.77 6.07 6.90
C VAL A 35 22.36 6.01 6.31
N MET A 36 21.50 6.95 6.69
CA MET A 36 20.15 7.06 6.15
C MET A 36 20.16 7.84 4.83
N LEU A 37 19.60 7.25 3.78
CA LEU A 37 19.33 7.95 2.53
C LEU A 37 18.11 8.85 2.71
N LYS A 38 18.31 10.16 2.56
CA LYS A 38 17.27 11.16 2.82
C LYS A 38 16.48 11.53 1.56
N GLU A 39 17.04 11.32 0.38
CA GLU A 39 16.43 11.78 -0.87
C GLU A 39 15.37 10.79 -1.40
N HIS A 40 14.14 11.29 -1.61
CA HIS A 40 13.02 10.49 -2.13
C HIS A 40 12.62 10.94 -3.54
N PHE A 41 12.77 10.04 -4.53
CA PHE A 41 12.55 10.34 -5.93
C PHE A 41 11.26 9.74 -6.52
N ARG A 42 10.53 8.93 -5.74
CA ARG A 42 9.38 8.16 -6.25
C ARG A 42 8.05 8.90 -6.13
N SER A 43 7.76 9.52 -5.00
CA SER A 43 6.46 10.14 -4.74
C SER A 43 6.61 11.64 -4.64
N ILE A 44 5.58 12.36 -5.08
CA ILE A 44 5.50 13.79 -4.84
C ILE A 44 5.20 14.09 -3.36
N ALA A 45 5.46 15.32 -2.94
CA ALA A 45 5.37 15.72 -1.53
C ALA A 45 4.01 15.37 -0.87
N PRO A 46 2.83 15.64 -1.48
CA PRO A 46 1.55 15.33 -0.84
C PRO A 46 1.35 13.84 -0.50
N ILE A 47 1.94 12.93 -1.29
CA ILE A 47 1.78 11.49 -1.09
C ILE A 47 2.73 10.97 -0.01
N ILE A 48 3.98 11.43 0.01
CA ILE A 48 5.00 10.92 0.95
C ILE A 48 4.91 11.57 2.34
N GLU A 49 4.22 12.70 2.48
CA GLU A 49 4.26 13.50 3.72
C GLU A 49 3.80 12.70 4.95
N PHE A 50 2.76 11.87 4.81
CA PHE A 50 2.34 10.97 5.88
C PHE A 50 3.47 10.04 6.32
N SER A 51 4.06 9.29 5.38
CA SER A 51 5.13 8.34 5.73
C SER A 51 6.37 9.04 6.27
N LYS A 52 6.73 10.18 5.69
CA LYS A 52 7.85 11.02 6.12
C LYS A 52 7.72 11.44 7.59
N ARG A 53 6.52 11.84 8.01
CA ARG A 53 6.21 12.21 9.40
C ARG A 53 6.25 10.99 10.33
N GLU A 54 5.50 9.94 10.01
CA GLU A 54 5.26 8.83 10.93
C GLU A 54 6.45 7.87 11.07
N PHE A 55 7.22 7.64 9.99
CA PHE A 55 8.22 6.56 9.96
C PHE A 55 9.65 7.05 9.77
N TYR A 56 9.86 8.32 9.41
CA TYR A 56 11.18 8.84 9.05
C TYR A 56 11.54 10.14 9.78
N ASN A 57 10.84 10.50 10.87
CA ASN A 57 11.14 11.69 11.68
C ASN A 57 11.33 12.98 10.86
N HIS A 58 10.55 13.15 9.79
CA HIS A 58 10.66 14.24 8.83
C HIS A 58 11.99 14.36 8.05
N GLU A 59 12.88 13.36 8.12
CA GLU A 59 14.18 13.43 7.47
C GLU A 59 14.16 13.18 5.95
N LEU A 60 13.08 12.61 5.41
CA LEU A 60 12.93 12.40 3.97
C LEU A 60 12.71 13.72 3.22
N ILE A 61 13.45 13.91 2.14
CA ILE A 61 13.42 15.06 1.25
C ILE A 61 12.81 14.62 -0.10
N PRO A 62 11.53 14.96 -0.38
CA PRO A 62 10.92 14.67 -1.67
C PRO A 62 11.53 15.55 -2.76
N LEU A 63 12.19 14.91 -3.72
CA LEU A 63 12.83 15.58 -4.87
C LEU A 63 12.10 15.35 -6.19
N ARG A 64 11.07 14.49 -6.21
CA ARG A 64 10.26 14.27 -7.42
C ARG A 64 9.49 15.54 -7.78
N LYS A 65 9.76 16.07 -8.98
CA LYS A 65 8.96 17.11 -9.63
C LYS A 65 8.18 16.46 -10.77
N ALA A 66 6.84 16.39 -10.64
CA ALA A 66 6.01 15.85 -11.72
C ALA A 66 6.07 16.79 -12.94
N LYS A 67 6.33 16.23 -14.12
CA LYS A 67 6.16 16.98 -15.37
C LYS A 67 4.68 17.25 -15.60
N PRO A 68 4.27 18.32 -16.32
CA PRO A 68 2.87 18.60 -16.60
C PRO A 68 2.12 17.42 -17.25
N SER A 69 2.77 16.67 -18.12
CA SER A 69 2.22 15.48 -18.79
C SER A 69 2.09 14.24 -17.89
N GLU A 70 2.75 14.25 -16.73
CA GLU A 70 2.73 13.15 -15.75
C GLU A 70 1.88 13.49 -14.52
N ARG A 71 1.41 14.74 -14.44
CA ARG A 71 0.78 15.29 -13.25
C ARG A 71 -0.68 14.84 -13.18
N LEU A 72 -1.04 14.26 -12.05
CA LEU A 72 -2.41 13.97 -11.66
C LEU A 72 -2.79 14.98 -10.59
N ASP A 73 -3.81 15.80 -10.84
CA ASP A 73 -4.26 16.86 -9.93
C ASP A 73 -5.75 16.67 -9.60
N PRO A 74 -6.13 16.60 -8.31
CA PRO A 74 -5.25 16.48 -7.16
C PRO A 74 -4.54 15.11 -7.11
N PRO A 75 -3.31 15.03 -6.58
CA PRO A 75 -2.52 13.79 -6.59
C PRO A 75 -2.87 12.80 -5.48
N LEU A 76 -3.68 13.23 -4.52
CA LEU A 76 -4.21 12.42 -3.43
C LEU A 76 -5.67 12.80 -3.26
N ILE A 77 -6.55 11.81 -3.32
CA ILE A 77 -8.00 11.97 -3.20
C ILE A 77 -8.46 11.03 -2.11
N ASP A 78 -9.10 11.57 -1.08
CA ASP A 78 -9.83 10.84 -0.08
C ASP A 78 -11.28 10.65 -0.53
N VAL A 79 -11.75 9.40 -0.50
CA VAL A 79 -13.12 9.05 -0.88
C VAL A 79 -13.79 8.36 0.29
N TYR A 80 -14.94 8.90 0.70
CA TYR A 80 -15.81 8.27 1.69
C TYR A 80 -17.01 7.62 1.02
N VAL A 81 -17.04 6.28 1.02
CA VAL A 81 -18.14 5.47 0.47
C VAL A 81 -19.26 5.36 1.52
N THR A 82 -20.32 6.14 1.34
CA THR A 82 -21.37 6.35 2.35
C THR A 82 -22.26 5.12 2.61
N ASP A 83 -22.39 4.24 1.62
CA ASP A 83 -23.16 3.01 1.66
C ASP A 83 -22.26 1.78 1.87
N GLY A 84 -21.05 1.97 2.40
CA GLY A 84 -20.08 0.91 2.66
C GLY A 84 -20.54 -0.07 3.73
N TYR A 85 -20.48 -1.37 3.43
CA TYR A 85 -20.77 -2.44 4.38
C TYR A 85 -19.87 -3.64 4.13
N ARG A 86 -19.57 -4.41 5.19
CA ARG A 86 -18.83 -5.66 5.05
C ARG A 86 -19.76 -6.85 4.94
N LEU A 87 -19.46 -7.76 3.99
CA LEU A 87 -20.13 -9.05 3.92
C LEU A 87 -19.84 -9.86 5.20
N LYS A 88 -20.89 -10.45 5.78
CA LYS A 88 -20.79 -11.20 7.05
C LYS A 88 -19.77 -12.34 6.92
N GLY A 89 -18.78 -12.36 7.80
CA GLY A 89 -17.70 -13.37 7.80
C GLY A 89 -16.66 -13.20 6.67
N SER A 90 -16.63 -12.04 6.02
CA SER A 90 -15.69 -11.75 4.94
C SER A 90 -14.98 -10.41 5.13
N ASP A 91 -13.80 -10.30 4.54
CA ASP A 91 -13.03 -9.05 4.39
C ASP A 91 -13.30 -8.46 3.00
N ILE A 92 -14.58 -8.33 2.65
CA ILE A 92 -15.05 -7.75 1.39
C ILE A 92 -16.12 -6.70 1.71
N ASN A 93 -15.90 -5.49 1.21
CA ASN A 93 -16.83 -4.37 1.17
C ASN A 93 -17.30 -4.16 -0.29
N PRO A 94 -18.50 -4.65 -0.67
CA PRO A 94 -18.96 -4.59 -2.06
C PRO A 94 -19.11 -3.16 -2.60
N SER A 95 -19.46 -2.19 -1.75
CA SER A 95 -19.62 -0.79 -2.17
C SER A 95 -18.28 -0.18 -2.57
N GLU A 96 -17.22 -0.42 -1.78
CA GLU A 96 -15.85 -0.04 -2.16
C GLU A 96 -15.39 -0.74 -3.43
N VAL A 97 -15.67 -2.04 -3.58
CA VAL A 97 -15.32 -2.81 -4.77
C VAL A 97 -15.94 -2.17 -6.02
N ARG A 98 -17.25 -1.90 -5.99
CA ARG A 98 -17.97 -1.30 -7.12
C ARG A 98 -17.41 0.08 -7.46
N PHE A 99 -17.22 0.91 -6.44
CA PHE A 99 -16.64 2.25 -6.61
C PHE A 99 -15.27 2.20 -7.32
N ILE A 100 -14.35 1.34 -6.84
CA ILE A 100 -13.00 1.23 -7.42
C ILE A 100 -13.08 0.73 -8.88
N VAL A 101 -13.93 -0.26 -9.16
CA VAL A 101 -14.10 -0.77 -10.53
C VAL A 101 -14.63 0.32 -11.45
N ASP A 102 -15.65 1.07 -11.04
CA ASP A 102 -16.22 2.15 -11.84
C ASP A 102 -15.22 3.28 -12.10
N GLU A 103 -14.44 3.66 -11.07
CA GLU A 103 -13.42 4.68 -11.20
C GLU A 103 -12.31 4.25 -12.16
N ILE A 104 -11.86 2.99 -12.07
CA ILE A 104 -10.88 2.44 -13.02
C ILE A 104 -11.43 2.48 -14.44
N LYS A 105 -12.70 2.09 -14.65
CA LYS A 105 -13.35 2.15 -15.96
C LYS A 105 -13.39 3.56 -16.52
N PHE A 106 -13.66 4.56 -15.67
CA PHE A 106 -13.63 5.96 -16.07
C PHE A 106 -12.22 6.40 -16.49
N ILE A 107 -11.19 6.06 -15.68
CA ILE A 107 -9.79 6.39 -15.96
C ILE A 107 -9.32 5.77 -17.27
N VAL A 108 -9.58 4.47 -17.50
CA VAL A 108 -9.08 3.79 -18.70
C VAL A 108 -9.77 4.25 -19.99
N ALA A 109 -10.97 4.82 -19.87
CA ALA A 109 -11.71 5.38 -21.00
C ALA A 109 -11.21 6.78 -21.39
N ASP A 110 -10.54 7.50 -20.48
CA ASP A 110 -10.02 8.84 -20.75
C ASP A 110 -8.62 8.79 -21.40
N PRO A 111 -8.47 9.31 -22.64
CA PRO A 111 -7.19 9.35 -23.33
C PRO A 111 -6.06 10.07 -22.59
N ALA A 112 -6.38 10.98 -21.66
CA ALA A 112 -5.41 11.70 -20.84
C ALA A 112 -4.56 10.75 -19.97
N TYR A 113 -5.09 9.58 -19.62
CA TYR A 113 -4.44 8.58 -18.79
C TYR A 113 -3.75 7.48 -19.59
N LYS A 114 -3.71 7.60 -20.92
CA LYS A 114 -3.10 6.59 -21.79
C LYS A 114 -1.64 6.33 -21.41
N GLY A 115 -1.32 5.05 -21.23
CA GLY A 115 0.02 4.58 -20.87
C GLY A 115 0.36 4.71 -19.38
N LYS A 116 -0.60 5.08 -18.53
CA LYS A 116 -0.48 5.01 -17.07
C LYS A 116 -0.72 3.59 -16.59
N THR A 117 -0.04 3.23 -15.51
CA THR A 117 -0.20 1.95 -14.84
C THR A 117 -1.07 2.06 -13.60
N ILE A 118 -1.90 1.05 -13.31
CA ILE A 118 -2.86 1.08 -12.18
C ILE A 118 -2.60 -0.05 -11.19
N GLY A 119 -2.62 0.27 -9.90
CA GLY A 119 -2.52 -0.69 -8.80
C GLY A 119 -3.66 -0.53 -7.81
N VAL A 120 -4.18 -1.64 -7.30
CA VAL A 120 -5.18 -1.67 -6.22
C VAL A 120 -4.63 -2.47 -5.05
N VAL A 121 -4.56 -1.86 -3.88
CA VAL A 121 -4.15 -2.50 -2.63
C VAL A 121 -5.33 -2.59 -1.67
N SER A 122 -5.60 -3.79 -1.17
CA SER A 122 -6.53 -4.02 -0.06
C SER A 122 -5.77 -4.20 1.24
N LEU A 123 -6.14 -3.45 2.28
CA LEU A 123 -5.44 -3.47 3.58
C LEU A 123 -5.86 -4.65 4.48
N LEU A 124 -7.09 -5.15 4.38
CA LEU A 124 -7.55 -6.33 5.14
C LEU A 124 -7.31 -7.65 4.40
N GLY A 125 -6.20 -7.73 3.66
CA GLY A 125 -5.78 -8.92 2.93
C GLY A 125 -6.30 -8.99 1.49
N ASN A 126 -6.14 -10.16 0.88
CA ASN A 126 -6.22 -10.30 -0.57
C ASN A 126 -7.63 -10.46 -1.15
N LYS A 127 -8.65 -10.81 -0.33
CA LYS A 127 -9.98 -11.18 -0.82
C LYS A 127 -10.66 -10.05 -1.61
N GLN A 128 -10.67 -8.84 -1.07
CA GLN A 128 -11.23 -7.66 -1.75
C GLN A 128 -10.50 -7.38 -3.06
N ALA A 129 -9.17 -7.37 -3.05
CA ALA A 129 -8.38 -7.13 -4.25
C ALA A 129 -8.61 -8.19 -5.34
N HIS A 130 -8.75 -9.47 -4.97
CA HIS A 130 -9.12 -10.53 -5.92
C HIS A 130 -10.51 -10.30 -6.49
N ASN A 131 -11.48 -9.91 -5.67
CA ASN A 131 -12.84 -9.63 -6.13
C ASN A 131 -12.87 -8.45 -7.12
N ILE A 132 -12.11 -7.38 -6.87
CA ILE A 132 -11.95 -6.26 -7.80
C ILE A 132 -11.34 -6.75 -9.12
N MET A 133 -10.26 -7.53 -9.07
CA MET A 133 -9.62 -8.08 -10.26
C MET A 133 -10.56 -8.98 -11.08
N GLU A 134 -11.35 -9.83 -10.43
CA GLU A 134 -12.34 -10.68 -11.09
C GLU A 134 -13.42 -9.89 -11.82
N ILE A 135 -13.88 -8.77 -11.25
CA ILE A 135 -14.87 -7.91 -11.89
C ILE A 135 -14.24 -7.14 -13.05
N LEU A 136 -13.03 -6.59 -12.87
CA LEU A 136 -12.31 -5.90 -13.93
C LEU A 136 -12.08 -6.80 -15.15
N ASN A 137 -11.64 -8.04 -14.94
CA ASN A 137 -11.47 -9.02 -16.02
C ASN A 137 -12.77 -9.38 -16.76
N LYS A 138 -13.93 -9.16 -16.15
CA LYS A 138 -15.24 -9.39 -16.78
C LYS A 138 -15.76 -8.15 -17.51
N GLU A 139 -15.42 -6.96 -17.02
CA GLU A 139 -15.98 -5.69 -17.50
C GLU A 139 -15.05 -4.90 -18.42
N LEU A 140 -13.76 -5.24 -18.46
CA LEU A 140 -12.76 -4.60 -19.30
C LEU A 140 -12.18 -5.61 -20.31
N ASP A 141 -11.84 -5.10 -21.49
CA ASP A 141 -11.13 -5.88 -22.50
C ASP A 141 -9.71 -6.20 -22.03
N GLU A 142 -9.21 -7.39 -22.38
CA GLU A 142 -7.86 -7.85 -22.02
C GLU A 142 -6.75 -6.91 -22.53
N THR A 143 -6.98 -6.26 -23.69
CA THR A 143 -6.06 -5.27 -24.26
C THR A 143 -5.94 -4.03 -23.37
N VAL A 144 -7.04 -3.59 -22.75
CA VAL A 144 -7.06 -2.48 -21.79
C VAL A 144 -6.37 -2.89 -20.50
N MET A 145 -6.69 -4.06 -19.97
CA MET A 145 -6.03 -4.62 -18.77
C MET A 145 -4.51 -4.66 -18.93
N THR A 146 -4.03 -5.07 -20.10
CA THR A 146 -2.60 -5.14 -20.44
C THR A 146 -2.00 -3.74 -20.65
N ALA A 147 -2.69 -2.85 -21.38
CA ALA A 147 -2.20 -1.51 -21.68
C ALA A 147 -2.01 -0.64 -20.44
N PHE A 148 -2.83 -0.85 -19.40
CA PHE A 148 -2.74 -0.15 -18.12
C PHE A 148 -2.01 -0.95 -17.01
N ASP A 149 -1.39 -2.10 -17.34
CA ASP A 149 -0.68 -2.99 -16.39
C ASP A 149 -1.39 -3.11 -15.03
N ILE A 150 -2.70 -3.42 -15.09
CA ILE A 150 -3.57 -3.38 -13.92
C ILE A 150 -3.21 -4.53 -12.99
N ALA A 151 -2.86 -4.20 -11.75
CA ALA A 151 -2.59 -5.18 -10.71
C ALA A 151 -3.46 -4.94 -9.48
N CYS A 152 -3.91 -6.02 -8.83
CA CYS A 152 -4.64 -5.96 -7.57
C CYS A 152 -4.03 -6.93 -6.56
N GLY A 153 -3.86 -6.52 -5.30
CA GLY A 153 -3.35 -7.40 -4.25
C GLY A 153 -3.35 -6.76 -2.87
N ASP A 154 -2.61 -7.35 -1.95
CA ASP A 154 -2.27 -6.73 -0.66
C ASP A 154 -0.97 -5.94 -0.77
N ALA A 155 -0.55 -5.31 0.34
CA ALA A 155 0.67 -4.51 0.37
C ALA A 155 1.93 -5.29 -0.07
N ARG A 156 1.96 -6.62 0.11
CA ARG A 156 3.12 -7.47 -0.25
C ARG A 156 3.21 -7.67 -1.74
N THR A 157 2.09 -7.74 -2.45
CA THR A 157 2.05 -7.84 -3.92
C THR A 157 2.78 -6.69 -4.61
N PHE A 158 2.79 -5.52 -3.98
CA PHE A 158 3.42 -4.30 -4.51
C PHE A 158 4.79 -4.00 -3.90
N GLN A 159 5.36 -4.89 -3.09
CA GLN A 159 6.68 -4.67 -2.53
C GLN A 159 7.73 -4.57 -3.65
N GLY A 160 8.43 -3.43 -3.70
CA GLY A 160 9.43 -3.16 -4.74
C GLY A 160 8.85 -2.79 -6.12
N LYS A 161 7.53 -2.75 -6.26
CA LYS A 161 6.83 -2.34 -7.48
C LYS A 161 6.18 -0.98 -7.29
N GLU A 162 5.96 -0.27 -8.39
CA GLU A 162 5.23 1.00 -8.40
C GLU A 162 4.19 1.00 -9.53
N ARG A 163 3.22 1.89 -9.39
CA ARG A 163 2.23 2.22 -10.41
C ARG A 163 2.06 3.72 -10.44
N ASP A 164 1.60 4.24 -11.57
CA ASP A 164 1.30 5.66 -11.70
C ASP A 164 0.07 6.06 -10.88
N ILE A 165 -0.93 5.18 -10.80
CA ILE A 165 -2.18 5.38 -10.07
C ILE A 165 -2.34 4.23 -9.08
N MET A 166 -2.54 4.58 -7.80
CA MET A 166 -2.73 3.59 -6.73
C MET A 166 -4.07 3.83 -6.03
N PHE A 167 -4.90 2.80 -5.98
CA PHE A 167 -6.09 2.73 -5.14
C PHE A 167 -5.77 2.01 -3.84
N LEU A 168 -6.15 2.61 -2.71
CA LEU A 168 -6.06 2.01 -1.38
C LEU A 168 -7.47 1.73 -0.86
N SER A 169 -7.82 0.45 -0.76
CA SER A 169 -9.09 -0.01 -0.22
C SER A 169 -8.93 -0.42 1.23
N LEU A 170 -9.63 0.27 2.11
CA LEU A 170 -9.53 0.08 3.55
C LEU A 170 -10.36 -1.11 4.03
N VAL A 171 -11.50 -1.38 3.39
CA VAL A 171 -12.46 -2.46 3.74
C VAL A 171 -13.13 -2.29 5.11
N VAL A 172 -12.59 -1.45 5.99
CA VAL A 172 -13.09 -1.19 7.35
C VAL A 172 -14.41 -0.42 7.29
N VAL A 173 -15.39 -0.87 8.06
CA VAL A 173 -16.68 -0.17 8.25
C VAL A 173 -16.91 0.08 9.74
N PRO A 174 -17.58 1.19 10.11
CA PRO A 174 -17.90 1.47 11.51
C PRO A 174 -18.64 0.30 12.19
N GLY A 175 -18.19 -0.08 13.39
CA GLY A 175 -18.84 -1.13 14.19
C GLY A 175 -18.52 -2.58 13.79
N ALA A 176 -17.76 -2.82 12.72
CA ALA A 176 -17.27 -4.17 12.41
C ALA A 176 -16.05 -4.54 13.27
N PRO A 177 -15.95 -5.79 13.77
CA PRO A 177 -14.78 -6.23 14.52
C PRO A 177 -13.53 -6.19 13.62
N MET A 178 -12.52 -5.41 14.02
CA MET A 178 -11.19 -5.47 13.41
C MET A 178 -10.44 -6.68 13.97
N HIS A 179 -9.89 -7.53 13.11
CA HIS A 179 -8.88 -8.49 13.55
C HIS A 179 -7.63 -7.72 13.99
N LYS A 180 -7.12 -8.03 15.20
CA LYS A 180 -5.93 -7.42 15.82
C LYS A 180 -4.65 -7.65 15.01
N ARG A 181 -4.50 -6.99 13.86
CA ARG A 181 -3.21 -6.76 13.22
C ARG A 181 -3.08 -5.26 13.02
N GLU A 182 -2.33 -4.67 13.93
CA GLU A 182 -1.79 -3.30 13.93
C GLU A 182 -2.81 -2.21 13.57
N THR A 183 -3.44 -1.72 14.62
CA THR A 183 -4.26 -0.51 14.63
C THR A 183 -3.46 0.69 14.15
N LEU A 184 -3.60 1.09 12.88
CA LEU A 184 -3.37 2.48 12.48
C LEU A 184 -4.66 3.24 12.80
N SER A 185 -4.77 3.72 14.04
CA SER A 185 -5.78 4.70 14.42
C SER A 185 -5.39 6.04 13.80
N LEU A 186 -5.92 6.34 12.61
CA LEU A 186 -6.02 7.71 12.12
C LEU A 186 -7.31 8.30 12.69
N SER A 187 -7.19 8.92 13.86
CA SER A 187 -8.14 9.95 14.29
C SER A 187 -7.87 11.18 13.44
N VAL A 188 -8.90 11.63 12.71
CA VAL A 188 -8.92 12.94 12.04
C VAL A 188 -8.78 14.04 13.08
#